data_AF-A0A7Z7BGI3-F1
#
_entry.id   AF-A0A7Z7BGI3-F1
#
_cell.length_a   1.000
_cell.length_b   1.000
_cell.length_c   1.000
_cell.angle_alpha   90.00
_cell.angle_beta   90.00
_cell.angle_gamma   90.00
#
_symmetry.space_group_name_H-M   'P 1'
#
loop_
_entity.id
_entity.type
_entity.pdbx_description
1 polymer ?
#
loop_
_entity_poly.entity_id
_entity_poly.type
_entity_poly.pdbx_seq_one_letter_code
_entity_poly.pdbx_strand_id
1 'polypeptide(L)'
;MPQVEVIQFDDVPEDGLIDEGALVPVNGMSAMSPPDGGCGLAGCGCFRGHFITRLFRRDDEGCVRGYVVEFESRQELETTSPEELSVLVSRAMN
;
A
#
# COMPACT_ATOMS: atom_id res chain seq x y z
N MET A 1 -6.58 -10.91 -12.09
CA MET A 1 -7.61 -10.06 -11.45
C MET A 1 -7.00 -9.46 -10.20
N PRO A 2 -7.04 -8.12 -10.05
CA PRO A 2 -6.28 -7.46 -9.00
C PRO A 2 -6.81 -7.81 -7.62
N GLN A 3 -5.90 -8.02 -6.67
CA GLN A 3 -6.22 -8.27 -5.27
C GLN A 3 -6.06 -6.98 -4.47
N VAL A 4 -7.06 -6.64 -3.66
CA VAL A 4 -7.01 -5.45 -2.80
C VAL A 4 -6.86 -5.90 -1.35
N GLU A 5 -5.83 -5.39 -0.70
CA GLU A 5 -5.62 -5.53 0.73
C GLU A 5 -5.80 -4.17 1.38
N VAL A 6 -6.68 -4.11 2.39
CA VAL A 6 -6.89 -2.90 3.19
C VAL A 6 -5.90 -2.91 4.35
N ILE A 7 -5.20 -1.81 4.54
CA ILE A 7 -4.26 -1.60 5.64
C ILE A 7 -4.92 -0.71 6.68
N GLN A 8 -4.81 -1.10 7.94
CA GLN A 8 -5.13 -0.28 9.10
C GLN A 8 -4.09 -0.52 10.18
N PHE A 9 -3.47 0.55 10.65
CA PHE A 9 -2.68 0.58 11.88
C PHE A 9 -3.37 1.52 12.86
N ASP A 10 -3.66 1.02 14.05
CA ASP A 10 -4.26 1.77 15.13
C ASP A 10 -3.18 2.18 16.14
N ASP A 11 -3.48 3.20 16.96
CA ASP A 11 -2.60 3.69 18.02
C ASP A 11 -1.18 4.07 17.56
N VAL A 12 -1.01 4.50 16.30
CA VAL A 12 0.30 4.88 15.76
C VAL A 12 0.80 6.15 16.45
N PRO A 13 2.02 6.21 16.96
CA PRO A 13 2.60 7.45 17.51
C PRO A 13 2.83 8.53 16.44
N GLU A 14 3.01 9.79 16.85
CA GLU A 14 3.23 10.91 15.91
C GLU A 14 4.51 10.76 15.07
N ASP A 15 5.52 10.06 15.58
CA ASP A 15 6.76 9.76 14.86
C ASP A 15 6.68 8.48 14.00
N GLY A 16 5.57 7.74 14.09
CA GLY A 16 5.32 6.52 13.34
C GLY A 16 6.11 5.30 13.82
N LEU A 17 6.88 5.40 14.89
CA LEU A 17 7.64 4.27 15.42
C LEU A 17 6.71 3.36 16.22
N ILE A 18 6.52 2.13 15.71
CA ILE A 18 5.74 1.09 16.38
C ILE A 18 6.67 0.04 17.00
N ASP A 19 6.09 -0.95 17.68
CA ASP A 19 6.83 -2.04 18.32
C ASP A 19 7.81 -2.73 17.36
N GLU A 20 8.88 -3.29 17.94
CA GLU A 20 9.99 -3.94 17.20
C GLU A 20 10.82 -3.00 16.31
N GLY A 21 10.64 -1.67 16.44
CA GLY A 21 11.41 -0.67 15.70
C GLY A 21 10.97 -0.50 14.25
N ALA A 22 9.78 -0.99 13.89
CA ALA A 22 9.18 -0.75 12.59
C ALA A 22 8.63 0.68 12.48
N LEU A 23 8.61 1.22 11.26
CA LEU A 23 8.18 2.58 10.98
C LEU A 23 6.92 2.58 10.10
N VAL A 24 5.85 3.21 10.58
CA VAL A 24 4.63 3.47 9.83
C VAL A 24 4.70 4.88 9.21
N PRO A 25 4.49 5.05 7.89
CA PRO A 25 4.49 6.35 7.23
C PRO A 25 3.32 7.28 7.64
N VAL A 26 3.45 7.98 8.76
CA VAL A 26 2.40 8.88 9.32
C VAL A 26 2.02 10.06 8.44
N ASN A 27 2.90 10.50 7.52
CA ASN A 27 2.61 11.58 6.57
C ASN A 27 1.90 11.10 5.30
N GLY A 28 1.54 9.82 5.24
CA GLY A 28 1.06 9.16 4.05
C GLY A 28 2.20 8.70 3.14
N MET A 29 1.89 7.76 2.27
CA MET A 29 2.85 7.17 1.34
C MET A 29 2.14 6.76 0.06
N SER A 30 2.80 6.97 -1.07
CA SER A 30 2.46 6.30 -2.33
C SER A 30 3.67 5.61 -2.87
N ALA A 31 3.51 4.33 -3.22
CA ALA A 31 4.55 3.54 -3.84
C ALA A 31 3.95 2.68 -4.95
N MET A 32 4.77 2.39 -5.94
CA MET A 32 4.49 1.45 -7.00
C MET A 32 5.66 0.49 -7.08
N SER A 33 5.40 -0.80 -7.27
CA SER A 33 6.44 -1.79 -7.48
C SER A 33 7.33 -1.41 -8.69
N PRO A 34 8.63 -1.74 -8.66
CA PRO A 34 9.50 -1.59 -9.82
C PRO A 34 9.08 -2.52 -10.97
N PRO A 35 9.69 -2.40 -12.17
CA PRO A 35 9.33 -3.22 -13.33
C PRO A 35 9.39 -4.73 -13.09
N ASP A 36 10.33 -5.20 -12.28
CA ASP A 36 10.52 -6.63 -11.97
C ASP A 36 9.63 -7.15 -10.83
N GLY A 37 8.77 -6.29 -10.25
CA GLY A 37 7.95 -6.61 -9.09
C GLY A 37 8.72 -6.53 -7.77
N GLY A 38 8.04 -6.85 -6.67
CA GLY A 38 8.58 -6.72 -5.32
C GLY A 38 8.72 -5.26 -4.89
N CYS A 39 9.51 -5.05 -3.84
CA CYS A 39 9.71 -3.76 -3.19
C CYS A 39 10.97 -3.03 -3.67
N GLY A 40 11.74 -3.62 -4.59
CA GLY A 40 12.95 -3.02 -5.18
C GLY A 40 14.15 -2.89 -4.23
N LEU A 41 14.06 -3.38 -3.00
CA LEU A 41 15.16 -3.40 -2.04
C LEU A 41 16.00 -4.66 -2.21
N ALA A 42 17.29 -4.49 -2.53
CA ALA A 42 18.22 -5.59 -2.67
C ALA A 42 18.30 -6.41 -1.38
N GLY A 43 18.10 -7.73 -1.48
CA GLY A 43 18.10 -8.65 -0.34
C GLY A 43 16.81 -8.69 0.47
N CYS A 44 15.78 -7.92 0.09
CA CYS A 44 14.46 -8.01 0.72
C CYS A 44 13.65 -9.16 0.11
N GLY A 45 13.18 -10.10 0.94
CA GLY A 45 12.34 -11.22 0.53
C GLY A 45 10.87 -10.85 0.29
N CYS A 46 10.59 -9.61 -0.15
CA CYS A 46 9.24 -9.18 -0.43
C CYS A 46 8.69 -9.95 -1.67
N PHE A 47 7.83 -10.94 -1.43
CA PHE A 47 7.30 -11.84 -2.46
C PHE A 47 6.15 -11.26 -3.29
N ARG A 48 5.71 -10.02 -3.01
CA ARG A 48 4.65 -9.39 -3.79
C ARG A 48 5.10 -9.18 -5.23
N GLY A 49 4.20 -9.43 -6.19
CA GLY A 49 4.44 -9.21 -7.61
C GLY A 49 4.42 -7.72 -7.95
N HIS A 50 3.45 -7.29 -8.74
CA HIS A 50 3.30 -5.90 -9.15
C HIS A 50 2.21 -5.23 -8.33
N PHE A 51 2.46 -4.07 -7.75
CA PHE A 51 1.50 -3.44 -6.86
C PHE A 51 1.54 -1.91 -6.86
N ILE A 52 0.43 -1.33 -6.39
CA ILE A 52 0.33 0.06 -5.98
C ILE A 52 -0.07 0.08 -4.51
N THR A 53 0.66 0.84 -3.69
CA THR A 53 0.35 1.07 -2.28
C THR A 53 0.00 2.54 -2.07
N ARG A 54 -1.06 2.79 -1.30
CA ARG A 54 -1.38 4.11 -0.76
C ARG A 54 -1.61 3.98 0.75
N LEU A 55 -0.86 4.74 1.54
CA LEU A 55 -1.18 5.03 2.93
C LEU A 55 -1.62 6.49 3.01
N PHE A 56 -2.73 6.73 3.70
CA PHE A 56 -3.20 8.06 4.04
C PHE A 56 -2.42 8.61 5.23
N ARG A 57 -2.50 9.92 5.42
CA ARG A 57 -1.93 10.56 6.61
C ARG A 57 -2.58 9.98 7.86
N ARG A 58 -1.80 9.81 8.92
CA ARG A 58 -2.29 9.54 10.28
C ARG A 58 -3.35 10.58 10.63
N ASP A 59 -4.50 10.13 11.12
CA ASP A 59 -5.55 11.02 11.62
C ASP A 59 -5.30 11.44 13.08
N ASP A 60 -6.22 12.25 13.61
CA ASP A 60 -6.14 12.78 14.97
C ASP A 60 -6.37 11.68 16.04
N GLU A 61 -6.97 10.55 15.66
CA GLU A 61 -7.18 9.38 16.53
C GLU A 61 -5.94 8.45 16.53
N GLY A 62 -4.98 8.69 15.65
CA GLY A 62 -3.78 7.88 15.51
C GLY A 62 -3.92 6.67 14.60
N CYS A 63 -4.93 6.67 13.75
CA CYS A 63 -5.11 5.65 12.75
C CYS A 63 -4.36 6.02 11.46
N VAL A 64 -3.62 5.06 10.91
CA VAL A 64 -3.08 5.13 9.54
C VAL A 64 -3.80 4.08 8.71
N ARG A 65 -4.53 4.54 7.71
CA ARG A 65 -5.30 3.68 6.79
C ARG A 65 -4.70 3.69 5.40
N GLY A 66 -4.98 2.65 4.63
CA GLY A 66 -4.53 2.59 3.26
C GLY A 66 -4.94 1.32 2.55
N TYR A 67 -4.30 1.06 1.43
CA TYR A 67 -4.49 -0.14 0.65
C TYR A 67 -3.25 -0.51 -0.14
N VAL A 68 -3.17 -1.80 -0.48
CA VAL A 68 -2.31 -2.33 -1.54
C VAL A 68 -3.21 -2.95 -2.59
N VAL A 69 -2.98 -2.60 -3.85
CA VAL A 69 -3.58 -3.32 -4.98
C VAL A 69 -2.47 -4.08 -5.67
N GLU A 70 -2.57 -5.40 -5.68
CA GLU A 70 -1.64 -6.31 -6.35
C GLU A 70 -2.24 -6.80 -7.67
N PHE A 71 -1.40 -6.85 -8.69
CA PHE A 71 -1.72 -7.17 -10.07
C PHE A 71 -0.96 -8.42 -10.51
N GLU A 72 -1.55 -9.20 -11.41
CA GLU A 72 -0.95 -10.44 -11.91
C GLU A 72 0.24 -10.17 -12.84
N SER A 73 0.30 -8.97 -13.42
CA SER A 73 1.38 -8.58 -14.32
C SER A 73 1.66 -7.09 -14.28
N ARG A 74 2.87 -6.72 -14.71
CA ARG A 74 3.25 -5.32 -14.92
C ARG A 74 2.32 -4.62 -15.90
N GLN A 75 1.93 -5.31 -16.96
CA GLN A 75 1.02 -4.79 -17.97
C GLN A 75 -0.33 -4.41 -17.35
N GLU A 76 -0.92 -5.29 -16.54
CA GLU A 76 -2.19 -5.03 -15.85
C GLU A 76 -2.09 -3.79 -14.95
N LEU A 77 -1.00 -3.66 -14.17
CA LEU A 77 -0.72 -2.48 -13.36
C LEU A 77 -0.65 -1.19 -14.19
N GLU A 78 0.08 -1.21 -15.30
CA GLU A 78 0.30 -0.03 -16.14
C GLU A 78 -0.93 0.38 -16.96
N THR A 79 -1.78 -0.58 -17.32
CA THR A 79 -3.00 -0.32 -18.09
C THR A 79 -4.21 0.02 -17.22
N THR A 80 -4.15 -0.24 -15.91
CA THR A 80 -5.24 0.08 -14.99
C THR A 80 -5.34 1.58 -14.81
N SER A 81 -6.50 2.15 -15.15
CA SER A 81 -6.73 3.59 -15.01
C SER A 81 -6.94 4.00 -13.54
N PRO A 82 -6.73 5.28 -13.19
CA PRO A 82 -7.07 5.78 -11.86
C PRO A 82 -8.53 5.55 -11.46
N GLU A 83 -9.47 5.63 -12.41
CA GLU A 83 -10.89 5.37 -12.18
C GLU A 83 -11.15 3.89 -11.87
N GLU A 84 -10.54 2.97 -12.64
CA GLU A 84 -10.63 1.53 -12.38
C GLU A 84 -10.03 1.17 -11.02
N LEU A 85 -8.88 1.74 -10.69
CA LEU A 85 -8.24 1.59 -9.39
C LEU A 85 -9.15 2.10 -8.26
N SER A 86 -9.78 3.27 -8.45
CA SER A 86 -10.75 3.81 -7.49
C SER A 86 -11.92 2.85 -7.28
N VAL A 87 -12.47 2.26 -8.33
CA VAL A 87 -13.57 1.29 -8.23
C VAL A 87 -13.15 0.03 -7.46
N LEU A 88 -11.95 -0.50 -7.72
CA LEU A 88 -11.40 -1.66 -7.01
C LEU A 88 -11.28 -1.38 -5.51
N VAL A 89 -10.66 -0.26 -5.16
CA VAL A 89 -10.43 0.14 -3.76
C VAL A 89 -11.75 0.45 -3.05
N SER A 90 -12.65 1.22 -3.67
CA SER A 90 -13.95 1.54 -3.07
C SER A 90 -14.76 0.28 -2.76
N ARG A 91 -14.68 -0.78 -3.57
CA ARG A 91 -15.36 -2.05 -3.27
C ARG A 91 -14.76 -2.82 -2.09
N ALA A 92 -13.46 -2.67 -1.86
CA ALA A 92 -12.76 -3.36 -0.78
C ALA A 92 -12.86 -2.63 0.57
N MET A 93 -13.07 -1.31 0.54
CA MET A 93 -13.16 -0.47 1.73
C MET A 93 -14.61 -0.22 2.22
N ASN A 94 -15.62 -0.69 1.49
CA ASN A 94 -17.03 -0.72 1.91
C ASN A 94 -17.42 -2.12 2.36
#